data_AF-A0A395J0Q6-F1
#
_entry.id   AF-A0A395J0Q6-F1
#
_cell.length_a   1.000
_cell.length_b   1.000
_cell.length_c   1.000
_cell.angle_alpha   90.00
_cell.angle_beta   90.00
_cell.angle_gamma   90.00
#
_symmetry.space_group_name_H-M   'P 1'
#
loop_
_entity.id
_entity.type
_entity.pdbx_description
1 polymer ?
#
loop_
_entity_poly.entity_id
_entity_poly.type
_entity_poly.pdbx_seq_one_letter_code
_entity_poly.pdbx_strand_id
1 'polypeptide(L)'
;MRYPGPSHKTTNLTPLKQDQQARNKEPDDIDYENESSDEELGRQSYDLFGNESYASVLIRREAVAVLDNPELLMMHAQSRNDSIPSTRLHFLKLLSGRIPTEAQKIEASEHRLAQLKQRAKKRELADAGMVETDAGSSSRHGGAAI
;
A
#
# COMPACT_ATOMS: atom_id res chain seq x y z
N MET A 1 -54.89 25.88 13.19
CA MET A 1 -54.04 25.49 12.03
C MET A 1 -53.04 24.45 12.51
N ARG A 2 -53.10 23.22 11.99
CA ARG A 2 -52.14 22.15 12.28
C ARG A 2 -51.21 22.02 11.07
N TYR A 3 -49.90 22.17 11.27
CA TYR A 3 -48.90 21.90 10.24
C TYR A 3 -48.84 20.38 9.97
N PRO A 4 -48.85 19.92 8.71
CA PRO A 4 -48.60 18.52 8.42
C PRO A 4 -47.11 18.21 8.71
N GLY A 5 -46.86 17.18 9.52
CA GLY A 5 -45.51 16.70 9.81
C GLY A 5 -44.84 16.04 8.59
N PRO A 6 -43.51 15.84 8.62
CA PRO A 6 -42.77 15.29 7.50
C PRO A 6 -43.25 13.86 7.21
N SER A 7 -43.73 13.65 5.98
CA SER A 7 -44.05 12.33 5.44
C SER A 7 -42.73 11.59 5.19
N HIS A 8 -42.37 10.66 6.07
CA HIS A 8 -41.28 9.74 5.83
C HIS A 8 -41.70 8.74 4.74
N LYS A 9 -41.41 9.09 3.48
CA LYS A 9 -41.48 8.14 2.37
C LYS A 9 -40.41 7.09 2.60
N THR A 10 -40.81 5.86 2.89
CA THR A 10 -39.91 4.69 2.85
C THR A 10 -39.60 4.41 1.37
N THR A 11 -38.65 5.15 0.80
CA THR A 11 -38.18 4.90 -0.56
C THR A 11 -37.30 3.67 -0.52
N ASN A 12 -37.71 2.60 -1.22
CA ASN A 12 -36.84 1.46 -1.49
C ASN A 12 -35.58 2.00 -2.19
N LEU A 13 -34.47 2.10 -1.46
CA LEU A 13 -33.20 2.59 -2.00
C LEU A 13 -32.68 1.55 -3.00
N THR A 14 -32.70 1.91 -4.28
CA THR A 14 -32.06 1.10 -5.30
C THR A 14 -30.53 1.15 -5.12
N PRO A 15 -29.77 0.16 -5.60
CA PRO A 15 -28.31 0.17 -5.53
C PRO A 15 -27.69 1.46 -6.10
N LEU A 16 -28.33 2.02 -7.13
CA LEU A 16 -27.94 3.28 -7.75
C LEU A 16 -28.11 4.48 -6.79
N LYS A 17 -29.17 4.51 -5.97
CA LYS A 17 -29.38 5.56 -4.96
C LYS A 17 -28.42 5.45 -3.78
N GLN A 18 -28.03 4.22 -3.41
CA GLN A 18 -27.02 4.00 -2.39
C GLN A 18 -25.64 4.50 -2.83
N ASP A 19 -25.27 4.24 -4.09
CA ASP A 19 -24.03 4.77 -4.69
C ASP A 19 -24.03 6.31 -4.73
N GLN A 20 -25.16 6.93 -5.07
CA GLN A 20 -25.32 8.39 -5.06
C GLN A 20 -25.08 8.97 -3.66
N GLN A 21 -25.69 8.39 -2.63
CA GLN A 21 -25.49 8.83 -1.24
C GLN A 21 -24.05 8.63 -0.77
N ALA A 22 -23.41 7.52 -1.15
CA ALA A 22 -21.99 7.26 -0.85
C ALA A 22 -21.05 8.30 -1.50
N ARG A 23 -21.53 9.01 -2.53
CA ARG A 23 -20.84 10.10 -3.22
C ARG A 23 -21.31 11.50 -2.78
N ASN A 24 -22.06 11.60 -1.67
CA ASN A 24 -22.66 12.83 -1.15
C ASN A 24 -23.63 13.55 -2.12
N LYS A 25 -24.35 12.79 -2.96
CA LYS A 25 -25.40 13.32 -3.84
C LYS A 25 -26.80 13.02 -3.30
N GLU A 26 -27.76 13.88 -3.62
CA GLU A 26 -29.16 13.68 -3.20
C GLU A 26 -29.81 12.52 -3.98
N PRO A 27 -30.53 11.61 -3.30
CA PRO A 27 -31.04 10.36 -3.87
C PRO A 27 -32.26 10.50 -4.80
N ASP A 28 -32.87 11.69 -4.87
CA ASP A 28 -34.11 11.98 -5.62
C ASP A 28 -33.95 13.17 -6.59
N ASP A 29 -32.72 13.58 -6.89
CA ASP A 29 -32.47 14.62 -7.88
C ASP A 29 -32.69 14.04 -9.30
N ILE A 30 -33.66 14.61 -10.01
CA ILE A 30 -34.16 14.15 -11.33
C ILE A 30 -33.70 15.05 -12.48
N ASP A 31 -32.93 16.11 -12.20
CA ASP A 31 -32.56 17.14 -13.18
C ASP A 31 -31.20 16.88 -13.86
N TYR A 32 -30.73 15.63 -13.87
CA TYR A 32 -29.40 15.26 -14.36
C TYR A 32 -29.22 15.27 -15.89
N GLU A 33 -30.28 15.40 -16.68
CA GLU A 33 -30.19 15.31 -18.15
C GLU A 33 -30.04 16.69 -18.84
N ASN A 34 -30.24 17.81 -18.13
CA ASN A 34 -30.36 19.14 -18.78
C ASN A 34 -29.38 20.22 -18.29
N GLU A 35 -28.49 19.94 -17.35
CA GLU A 35 -27.35 20.81 -17.03
C GLU A 35 -26.14 20.45 -17.90
N SER A 36 -26.33 20.52 -19.23
CA SER A 36 -25.23 20.52 -20.20
C SER A 36 -24.72 21.95 -20.38
N SER A 37 -24.17 22.52 -19.30
CA SER A 37 -23.38 23.74 -19.33
C SER A 37 -21.94 23.36 -19.07
N ASP A 38 -21.10 23.33 -20.10
CA ASP A 38 -19.87 24.14 -20.12
C ASP A 38 -18.93 23.67 -21.26
N GLU A 39 -18.71 24.61 -22.15
CA GLU A 39 -17.73 24.61 -23.23
C GLU A 39 -16.40 25.12 -22.65
N GLU A 40 -15.89 24.51 -21.57
CA GLU A 40 -14.62 24.95 -20.97
C GLU A 40 -13.77 23.78 -20.51
N LEU A 41 -12.88 23.40 -21.42
CA LEU A 41 -11.76 22.47 -21.24
C LEU A 41 -12.21 21.04 -20.99
N GLY A 42 -11.81 20.13 -21.89
CA GLY A 42 -11.86 18.69 -21.70
C GLY A 42 -11.07 18.25 -20.47
N ARG A 43 -11.61 18.56 -19.29
CA ARG A 43 -11.44 17.86 -18.03
C ARG A 43 -11.97 16.46 -18.29
N GLN A 44 -11.16 15.68 -18.99
CA GLN A 44 -10.64 14.48 -18.37
C GLN A 44 -10.32 14.90 -16.93
N SER A 45 -11.30 14.81 -16.02
CA SER A 45 -10.98 14.37 -14.69
C SER A 45 -10.43 12.99 -14.96
N TYR A 46 -9.15 12.94 -15.30
CA TYR A 46 -8.34 11.75 -15.18
C TYR A 46 -8.58 11.42 -13.73
N ASP A 47 -9.51 10.52 -13.48
CA ASP A 47 -9.43 9.77 -12.26
C ASP A 47 -8.10 9.04 -12.46
N LEU A 48 -7.04 9.65 -11.93
CA LEU A 48 -5.65 9.21 -12.09
C LEU A 48 -5.52 7.75 -11.65
N PHE A 49 -6.54 7.26 -10.92
CA PHE A 49 -6.71 5.92 -10.38
C PHE A 49 -8.11 5.34 -10.65
N GLY A 50 -8.90 5.84 -11.61
CA GLY A 50 -10.34 5.53 -11.71
C GLY A 50 -10.74 4.13 -12.12
N ASN A 51 -9.75 3.33 -12.48
CA ASN A 51 -9.93 1.90 -12.72
C ASN A 51 -9.34 1.05 -11.58
N GLU A 52 -8.88 1.65 -10.47
CA GLU A 52 -8.30 0.90 -9.36
C GLU A 52 -9.35 0.45 -8.35
N SER A 53 -9.14 -0.74 -7.80
CA SER A 53 -10.00 -1.29 -6.77
C SER A 53 -9.99 -0.42 -5.50
N TYR A 54 -11.08 -0.41 -4.74
CA TYR A 54 -11.10 0.24 -3.43
C TYR A 54 -9.97 -0.25 -2.50
N ALA A 55 -9.64 -1.54 -2.58
CA ALA A 55 -8.55 -2.15 -1.81
C ALA A 55 -7.19 -1.50 -2.13
N SER A 56 -6.91 -1.22 -3.40
CA SER A 56 -5.67 -0.53 -3.79
C SER A 56 -5.60 0.89 -3.24
N VAL A 57 -6.75 1.60 -3.16
CA VAL A 57 -6.79 2.98 -2.65
C VAL A 57 -6.47 2.99 -1.17
N LEU A 58 -7.04 2.05 -0.41
CA LEU A 58 -6.77 1.91 1.02
C LEU A 58 -5.29 1.58 1.29
N ILE A 59 -4.71 0.65 0.54
CA ILE A 59 -3.30 0.27 0.69
C ILE A 59 -2.38 1.48 0.43
N ARG A 60 -2.70 2.31 -0.57
CA ARG A 60 -1.91 3.52 -0.85
C ARG A 60 -2.07 4.56 0.25
N ARG A 61 -3.27 4.76 0.77
CA ARG A 61 -3.51 5.67 1.91
C ARG A 61 -2.75 5.24 3.15
N GLU A 62 -2.74 3.94 3.45
CA GLU A 62 -1.93 3.38 4.54
C GLU A 62 -0.44 3.63 4.29
N ALA A 63 0.06 3.37 3.09
CA ALA A 63 1.46 3.60 2.74
C ALA A 63 1.88 5.06 2.91
N VAL A 64 1.01 6.01 2.57
CA VAL A 64 1.25 7.45 2.84
C VAL A 64 1.40 7.70 4.33
N ALA A 65 0.45 7.23 5.15
CA ALA A 65 0.47 7.44 6.60
C ALA A 65 1.73 6.86 7.25
N VAL A 66 2.19 5.69 6.79
CA VAL A 66 3.42 5.06 7.29
C VAL A 66 4.68 5.82 6.84
N LEU A 67 4.72 6.31 5.60
CA LEU A 67 5.89 7.03 5.08
C LEU A 67 6.04 8.44 5.67
N ASP A 68 4.94 9.06 6.09
CA ASP A 68 4.93 10.39 6.70
C ASP A 68 5.39 10.37 8.15
N ASN A 69 5.10 9.29 8.89
CA ASN A 69 5.45 9.16 10.31
C ASN A 69 6.62 8.19 10.55
N PRO A 70 7.80 8.67 11.00
CA PRO A 70 8.97 7.82 11.22
C PRO A 70 8.78 6.78 12.32
N GLU A 71 7.96 7.05 13.34
CA GLU A 71 7.67 6.10 14.42
C GLU A 71 6.86 4.91 13.90
N LEU A 72 5.87 5.20 13.04
CA LEU A 72 5.07 4.17 12.39
C LEU A 72 5.95 3.32 11.45
N LEU A 73 6.82 3.96 10.67
CA LEU A 73 7.77 3.27 9.81
C LEU A 73 8.71 2.36 10.60
N MET A 74 9.20 2.82 11.75
CA MET A 74 10.08 2.05 12.62
C MET A 74 9.35 0.85 13.24
N MET A 75 8.11 1.04 13.70
CA MET A 75 7.25 -0.06 14.18
C MET A 75 7.06 -1.14 13.11
N HIS A 76 6.79 -0.74 11.87
CA HIS A 76 6.69 -1.69 10.75
C HIS A 76 8.02 -2.37 10.41
N ALA A 77 9.15 -1.68 10.54
CA ALA A 77 10.46 -2.29 10.31
C ALA A 77 10.76 -3.37 11.36
N GLN A 78 10.46 -3.10 12.62
CA GLN A 78 10.62 -4.06 13.72
C GLN A 78 9.72 -5.27 13.54
N SER A 79 8.43 -5.09 13.26
CA SER A 79 7.49 -6.21 13.11
C SER A 79 7.85 -7.12 11.93
N ARG A 80 8.43 -6.55 10.87
CA ARG A 80 8.86 -7.28 9.67
C ARG A 80 10.24 -7.90 9.77
N ASN A 81 11.02 -7.54 10.80
CA ASN A 81 12.45 -7.87 10.89
C ASN A 81 13.26 -7.41 9.65
N ASP A 82 12.83 -6.32 9.01
CA ASP A 82 13.51 -5.71 7.86
C ASP A 82 14.24 -4.44 8.30
N SER A 83 15.26 -4.02 7.55
CA SER A 83 15.90 -2.72 7.82
C SER A 83 14.95 -1.56 7.47
N ILE A 84 15.08 -0.43 8.17
CA ILE A 84 14.29 0.80 7.92
C ILE A 84 14.26 1.19 6.44
N PRO A 85 15.39 1.25 5.70
CA PRO A 85 15.35 1.57 4.27
C PRO A 85 14.62 0.51 3.43
N SER A 86 14.72 -0.77 3.77
CA SER A 86 13.99 -1.85 3.10
C SER A 86 12.48 -1.73 3.31
N THR A 87 12.05 -1.39 4.53
CA THR A 87 10.65 -1.14 4.86
C THR A 87 10.12 0.10 4.14
N ARG A 88 10.92 1.18 4.08
CA ARG A 88 10.58 2.38 3.30
C ARG A 88 10.38 2.06 1.82
N LEU A 89 11.28 1.27 1.25
CA LEU A 89 11.16 0.81 -0.14
C LEU A 89 9.90 -0.04 -0.36
N HIS A 90 9.52 -0.87 0.61
CA HIS A 90 8.29 -1.65 0.55
C HIS A 90 7.05 -0.75 0.45
N PHE A 91 6.90 0.24 1.34
CA PHE A 91 5.76 1.16 1.28
C PHE A 91 5.80 2.09 0.06
N LEU A 92 6.98 2.47 -0.44
CA LEU A 92 7.10 3.18 -1.71
C LEU A 92 6.59 2.36 -2.90
N LYS A 93 6.81 1.05 -2.92
CA LYS A 93 6.25 0.16 -3.95
C LYS A 93 4.72 0.09 -3.86
N LEU A 94 4.18 0.03 -2.65
CA LEU A 94 2.73 0.08 -2.42
C LEU A 94 2.13 1.40 -2.91
N LEU A 95 2.76 2.53 -2.58
CA LEU A 95 2.37 3.86 -3.02
C LEU A 95 2.36 3.98 -4.55
N SER A 96 3.33 3.37 -5.24
CA SER A 96 3.41 3.38 -6.71
C SER A 96 2.37 2.48 -7.40
N GLY A 97 1.43 1.88 -6.66
CA GLY A 97 0.43 0.95 -7.20
C GLY A 97 0.98 -0.45 -7.51
N ARG A 98 2.21 -0.78 -7.11
CA ARG A 98 2.76 -2.15 -7.23
C ARG A 98 2.37 -2.96 -6.00
N ILE A 99 1.09 -3.28 -5.91
CA ILE A 99 0.57 -4.10 -4.83
C ILE A 99 1.02 -5.54 -5.08
N PRO A 100 1.73 -6.17 -4.12
CA PRO A 100 2.19 -7.53 -4.32
C PRO A 100 1.01 -8.48 -4.40
N THR A 101 0.97 -9.29 -5.46
CA THR A 101 0.00 -10.39 -5.58
C THR A 101 0.24 -11.42 -4.48
N GLU A 102 -0.78 -12.21 -4.14
CA GLU A 102 -0.65 -13.25 -3.11
C GLU A 102 0.48 -14.24 -3.43
N ALA A 103 0.65 -14.61 -4.71
CA ALA A 103 1.78 -15.43 -5.16
C ALA A 103 3.14 -14.80 -4.79
N GLN A 104 3.31 -13.50 -5.04
CA GLN A 104 4.54 -12.77 -4.71
C GLN A 104 4.77 -12.68 -3.20
N LYS A 105 3.70 -12.58 -2.40
CA LYS A 105 3.80 -12.61 -0.94
C LYS A 105 4.23 -13.98 -0.43
N ILE A 106 3.68 -15.05 -0.99
CA ILE A 106 4.04 -16.44 -0.66
C ILE A 106 5.51 -16.67 -1.00
N GLU A 107 5.93 -16.39 -2.24
CA GLU A 107 7.32 -16.52 -2.67
C GLU A 107 8.29 -15.72 -1.80
N ALA A 108 7.95 -14.47 -1.48
CA ALA A 108 8.77 -13.64 -0.60
C ALA A 108 8.87 -14.21 0.83
N SER A 109 7.79 -14.81 1.33
CA SER A 109 7.75 -15.46 2.66
C SER A 109 8.59 -16.75 2.69
N GLU A 110 8.53 -17.55 1.63
CA GLU A 110 9.31 -18.78 1.48
C GLU A 110 10.81 -18.46 1.36
N HIS A 111 11.15 -17.46 0.54
CA HIS A 111 12.53 -16.99 0.40
C HIS A 111 13.08 -16.48 1.73
N ARG A 112 12.27 -15.75 2.51
CA ARG A 112 12.65 -15.29 3.86
C ARG A 112 12.85 -16.47 4.82
N LEU A 113 11.95 -17.46 4.81
CA LEU A 113 12.09 -18.66 5.63
C LEU A 113 13.36 -19.45 5.27
N ALA A 114 13.67 -19.57 3.99
CA ALA A 114 14.91 -20.20 3.52
C ALA A 114 16.14 -19.45 4.05
N GLN A 115 16.17 -18.11 3.98
CA GLN A 115 17.28 -17.31 4.53
C GLN A 115 17.45 -17.49 6.04
N LEU A 116 16.35 -17.53 6.79
CA LEU A 116 16.39 -17.74 8.24
C LEU A 116 16.94 -19.13 8.58
N LYS A 117 16.53 -20.17 7.84
CA LYS A 117 17.08 -21.53 7.98
C LYS A 117 18.58 -21.56 7.69
N GLN A 118 19.04 -20.87 6.64
CA GLN A 118 20.48 -20.78 6.34
C GLN A 118 21.25 -20.06 7.45
N ARG A 119 20.71 -18.96 8.00
CA ARG A 119 21.34 -18.25 9.12
C ARG A 119 21.35 -19.09 10.40
N ALA A 120 20.29 -19.85 10.68
CA ALA A 120 20.24 -20.76 11.82
C ALA A 120 21.30 -21.86 11.68
N LYS A 121 21.37 -22.52 10.52
CA LYS A 121 22.40 -23.53 10.22
C LYS A 121 23.81 -22.96 10.37
N LYS A 122 24.06 -21.74 9.87
CA LYS A 122 25.37 -21.07 10.01
C LYS A 122 25.71 -20.77 11.48
N ARG A 123 24.71 -20.43 12.30
CA ARG A 123 24.90 -20.22 13.74
C ARG A 123 25.21 -21.52 14.46
N GLU A 124 24.49 -22.60 14.17
CA GLU A 124 24.78 -23.93 14.73
C GLU A 124 26.19 -24.41 14.35
N LEU A 125 26.61 -24.17 13.10
CA LEU A 125 27.96 -24.51 12.66
C LEU A 125 29.04 -23.69 13.39
N ALA A 126 28.79 -22.39 13.61
CA ALA A 126 29.69 -21.53 14.36
C ALA A 126 29.77 -21.92 15.84
N ASP A 127 28.65 -22.30 16.46
CA ASP A 127 28.59 -22.79 17.84
C ASP A 127 29.29 -24.15 18.00
N ALA A 128 29.21 -25.01 16.98
CA ALA A 128 29.97 -26.26 16.89
C ALA A 128 31.48 -26.05 16.65
N GLY A 129 31.97 -24.80 16.62
CA GLY A 129 33.39 -24.47 16.46
C GLY A 129 33.94 -24.64 15.04
N MET A 130 33.09 -24.90 14.04
CA MET A 130 33.48 -25.01 12.63
C MET A 130 33.37 -23.63 11.96
N VAL A 131 34.30 -22.73 12.27
CA VAL A 131 34.45 -21.49 11.49
C VAL A 131 35.05 -21.85 10.14
N GLU A 132 34.28 -21.73 9.06
CA GLU A 132 34.86 -21.77 7.71
C GLU A 132 35.91 -20.66 7.62
N THR A 133 37.17 -21.08 7.53
CA THR A 133 38.27 -20.19 7.20
C THR A 133 38.14 -19.91 5.71
N ASP A 134 37.55 -18.77 5.38
CA ASP A 134 37.52 -18.28 4.00
C ASP A 134 38.97 -18.07 3.53
N ALA A 135 39.51 -19.09 2.86
CA ALA A 135 40.74 -19.01 2.10
C ALA A 135 40.50 -18.10 0.88
N GLY A 136 40.61 -16.77 1.06
CA GLY A 136 40.52 -15.86 -0.08
C GLY A 136 40.10 -14.43 0.20
N SER A 137 40.73 -13.75 1.16
CA SER A 137 40.71 -12.28 1.17
C SER A 137 42.13 -11.78 0.94
N SER A 138 42.55 -11.75 -0.33
CA SER A 138 43.78 -11.06 -0.72
C SER A 138 43.55 -9.57 -0.53
N SER A 139 44.13 -8.99 0.52
CA SER A 139 44.14 -7.55 0.72
C SER A 139 44.86 -6.89 -0.45
N ARG A 140 44.12 -6.17 -1.30
CA ARG A 140 44.72 -5.20 -2.23
C ARG A 140 45.20 -4.00 -1.41
N HIS A 141 46.42 -4.08 -0.91
CA HIS A 141 47.15 -2.95 -0.36
C HIS A 141 47.65 -2.09 -1.54
N GLY A 142 46.76 -1.25 -2.06
CA GLY A 142 47.08 -0.26 -3.10
C GLY A 142 47.46 1.07 -2.46
N GLY A 143 48.65 1.13 -1.85
CA GLY A 143 49.29 2.41 -1.55
C GLY A 143 49.83 3.01 -2.84
N ALA A 144 49.27 4.13 -3.27
CA ALA A 144 49.87 4.98 -4.29
C ALA A 144 50.12 6.35 -3.65
N ALA A 145 51.34 6.52 -3.14
CA ALA A 145 51.96 7.83 -3.03
C ALA A 145 52.55 8.18 -4.40
N ILE A 146 52.23 9.36 -4.91
CA ILE A 146 53.11 10.42 -5.46
C ILE A 146 52.19 11.63 -5.70
#